data_AF-T0Q1N8-F1
#
_entry.id   AF-T0Q1N8-F1
#
_cell.length_a   1.000
_cell.length_b   1.000
_cell.length_c   1.000
_cell.angle_alpha   90.00
_cell.angle_beta   90.00
_cell.angle_gamma   90.00
#
_symmetry.space_group_name_H-M   'P 1'
#
loop_
_entity.id
_entity.type
_entity.pdbx_description
1 polymer ?
#
loop_
_entity_poly.entity_id
_entity_poly.type
_entity_poly.pdbx_seq_one_letter_code
_entity_poly.pdbx_strand_id
1 'polypeptide(L)'
;MALAAYSEGSAGSTKPHAGVKCDMCRSELATSVRYKCAFCADYDVCANCIERADTQHPHPFLRLTKASAAYGAKTYAVMNRANVSHNVACSSCKVNIVGVLHQCTHCPNIR
;
A
#
# COMPACT_ATOMS: atom_id res chain seq x y z
N MET A 1 -1.47 7.97 -52.97
CA MET A 1 -1.34 6.91 -51.95
C MET A 1 -1.66 7.53 -50.61
N ALA A 2 -2.89 7.32 -50.12
CA ALA A 2 -3.32 7.80 -48.82
C ALA A 2 -2.84 6.81 -47.75
N LEU A 3 -2.00 7.27 -46.83
CA LEU A 3 -1.61 6.49 -45.65
C LEU A 3 -2.64 6.77 -44.56
N ALA A 4 -3.35 5.72 -44.16
CA ALA A 4 -4.33 5.75 -43.09
C ALA A 4 -3.64 6.11 -41.76
N ALA A 5 -4.16 7.14 -41.09
CA ALA A 5 -3.85 7.40 -39.69
C ALA A 5 -4.55 6.33 -38.84
N TYR A 6 -3.77 5.48 -38.17
CA TYR A 6 -4.29 4.60 -37.14
C TYR A 6 -4.55 5.45 -35.89
N SER A 7 -5.80 5.48 -35.45
CA SER A 7 -6.18 6.10 -34.18
C SER A 7 -5.94 5.08 -33.07
N GLU A 8 -4.86 5.27 -32.31
CA GLU A 8 -4.66 4.51 -31.08
C GLU A 8 -5.71 4.95 -30.06
N GLY A 9 -6.65 4.05 -29.79
CA GLY A 9 -7.61 4.20 -28.70
C GLY A 9 -6.87 4.34 -27.37
N SER A 10 -7.10 5.46 -26.69
CA SER A 10 -6.61 5.68 -25.33
C SER A 10 -7.30 4.71 -24.38
N ALA A 11 -6.60 3.64 -24.00
CA ALA A 11 -6.94 2.87 -22.82
C ALA A 11 -6.96 3.85 -21.63
N GLY A 12 -8.15 4.08 -21.08
CA GLY A 12 -8.38 5.10 -20.05
C GLY A 12 -7.36 4.99 -18.92
N SER A 13 -6.62 6.07 -18.71
CA SER A 13 -5.65 6.23 -17.62
C SER A 13 -6.41 6.32 -16.29
N THR A 14 -6.87 5.17 -15.79
CA THR A 14 -7.53 5.09 -14.48
C THR A 14 -6.54 5.56 -13.43
N LYS A 15 -6.83 6.69 -12.77
CA LYS A 15 -6.10 7.16 -11.59
C LYS A 15 -6.67 6.41 -10.38
N PRO A 16 -6.02 5.35 -9.88
CA PRO A 16 -6.60 4.49 -8.85
C PRO A 16 -6.86 5.23 -7.52
N HIS A 17 -6.20 6.37 -7.32
CA HIS A 17 -6.24 7.16 -6.08
C HIS A 17 -6.84 8.56 -6.30
N ALA A 18 -7.68 8.73 -7.33
CA ALA A 18 -8.38 9.99 -7.57
C ALA A 18 -9.17 10.45 -6.32
N GLY A 19 -9.13 11.75 -6.05
CA GLY A 19 -9.76 12.37 -4.87
C GLY A 19 -8.95 12.30 -3.57
N VAL A 20 -7.85 11.53 -3.53
CA VAL A 20 -6.96 11.49 -2.35
C VAL A 20 -5.90 12.59 -2.48
N LYS A 21 -5.65 13.35 -1.42
CA LYS A 21 -4.63 14.39 -1.38
C LYS A 21 -3.43 13.96 -0.56
N CYS A 22 -2.25 14.37 -0.98
CA CYS A 22 -1.04 14.25 -0.17
C CYS A 22 -1.12 15.21 1.02
N ASP A 23 -0.91 14.73 2.24
CA ASP A 23 -0.95 15.56 3.44
C ASP A 23 0.23 16.53 3.55
N MET A 24 1.36 16.22 2.89
CA MET A 24 2.52 17.10 2.88
C MET A 24 2.44 18.22 1.85
N CYS A 25 2.17 17.89 0.57
CA CYS A 25 2.19 18.89 -0.52
C CYS A 25 0.80 19.32 -0.99
N ARG A 26 -0.27 18.77 -0.40
CA ARG A 26 -1.69 19.03 -0.73
C ARG A 26 -2.12 18.72 -2.16
N SER A 27 -1.19 18.26 -3.01
CA SER A 27 -1.47 17.85 -4.38
C SER A 27 -2.28 16.57 -4.39
N GLU A 28 -3.16 16.43 -5.38
CA GLU A 28 -3.91 15.20 -5.59
C GLU A 28 -2.96 14.06 -5.99
N LEU A 29 -3.24 12.86 -5.50
CA LEU A 29 -2.56 11.62 -5.87
C LEU A 29 -3.01 11.16 -7.25
N ALA A 30 -2.66 11.96 -8.27
CA ALA A 30 -2.95 11.69 -9.67
C ALA A 30 -2.08 10.58 -10.28
N THR A 31 -1.10 10.07 -9.54
CA THR A 31 -0.22 8.98 -9.95
C THR A 31 -0.81 7.61 -9.61
N SER A 32 -0.19 6.54 -10.11
CA SER A 32 -0.59 5.17 -9.80
C SER A 32 -0.23 4.71 -8.38
N VAL A 33 0.51 5.51 -7.62
CA VAL A 33 1.07 5.10 -6.32
C VAL A 33 0.66 6.07 -5.22
N ARG A 34 0.07 5.52 -4.15
CA ARG A 34 -0.26 6.19 -2.89
C ARG A 34 0.49 5.54 -1.74
N TYR A 35 1.12 6.32 -0.88
CA TYR A 35 1.73 5.81 0.34
C TYR A 35 0.85 6.17 1.53
N LYS A 36 0.22 5.16 2.13
CA LYS A 36 -0.64 5.33 3.31
C LYS A 36 0.13 4.96 4.56
N CYS A 37 0.11 5.81 5.59
CA CYS A 37 0.66 5.47 6.90
C CYS A 37 -0.03 4.23 7.46
N ALA A 38 0.74 3.27 7.98
CA ALA A 38 0.19 2.03 8.52
C ALA A 38 -0.50 2.19 9.88
N PHE A 39 -0.27 3.32 10.57
CA PHE A 39 -0.77 3.58 11.93
C PHE A 39 -1.80 4.72 11.99
N CYS A 40 -1.65 5.75 11.16
CA CYS A 40 -2.57 6.89 11.17
C CYS A 40 -3.83 6.59 10.35
N ALA A 41 -4.99 7.03 10.86
CA ALA A 41 -6.27 6.82 10.21
C ALA A 41 -6.33 7.45 8.81
N ASP A 42 -5.86 8.69 8.69
CA ASP A 42 -5.92 9.49 7.46
C ASP A 42 -4.60 10.27 7.29
N TYR A 43 -3.57 9.57 6.83
CA TYR A 43 -2.29 10.19 6.49
C TYR A 43 -1.73 9.51 5.24
N ASP A 44 -1.67 10.27 4.16
CA ASP A 44 -1.33 9.83 2.82
C ASP A 44 -0.30 10.75 2.18
N VAL A 45 0.71 10.15 1.56
CA VAL A 45 1.78 10.90 0.89
C VAL A 45 1.99 10.41 -0.54
N CYS A 46 2.34 11.32 -1.43
CA CYS A 46 2.66 11.01 -2.82
C CYS A 46 4.11 10.51 -2.96
N ALA A 47 4.43 9.95 -4.11
CA ALA A 47 5.78 9.45 -4.42
C ALA A 47 6.88 10.52 -4.31
N ASN A 48 6.55 11.81 -4.49
CA ASN A 48 7.52 12.90 -4.39
C ASN A 48 7.75 13.36 -2.93
N CYS A 49 6.88 12.97 -2.00
CA CYS A 49 6.96 13.39 -0.61
C CYS A 49 7.41 12.26 0.33
N ILE A 50 7.41 11.00 -0.12
CA ILE A 50 7.68 9.85 0.74
C ILE A 50 9.07 9.92 1.42
N GLU A 51 10.11 10.36 0.72
CA GLU A 51 11.46 10.47 1.30
C GLU A 51 11.53 11.49 2.45
N ARG A 52 10.78 12.59 2.33
CA ARG A 52 10.66 13.58 3.42
C ARG A 52 9.73 13.10 4.53
N ALA A 53 8.66 12.38 4.17
CA ALA A 53 7.72 11.84 5.13
C ALA A 53 8.39 10.84 6.08
N ASP A 54 9.34 10.04 5.60
CA ASP A 54 10.04 9.05 6.42
C ASP A 54 10.78 9.67 7.62
N THR A 55 11.27 10.92 7.46
CA THR A 55 11.97 11.65 8.52
C THR A 55 11.04 12.50 9.39
N GLN A 56 10.01 13.10 8.79
CA GLN A 56 9.09 14.03 9.50
C GLN A 56 7.86 13.33 10.11
N HIS A 57 7.60 12.10 9.69
CA HIS A 57 6.51 11.25 10.14
C HIS A 57 7.02 9.80 10.27
N PRO A 58 7.71 9.45 11.38
CA PRO A 58 8.46 8.19 11.53
C PRO A 58 7.53 6.99 11.82
N HIS A 59 6.57 6.76 10.93
CA HIS A 59 5.72 5.59 10.90
C HIS A 59 5.94 4.85 9.58
N PRO A 60 5.85 3.50 9.56
CA PRO A 60 5.95 2.76 8.31
C PRO A 60 4.78 3.07 7.38
N PHE A 61 5.10 3.16 6.08
CA PHE A 61 4.13 3.41 5.03
C PHE A 61 3.86 2.14 4.20
N LEU A 62 2.61 2.02 3.75
CA LEU A 62 2.16 1.00 2.81
C LEU A 62 2.11 1.60 1.41
N ARG A 63 2.77 0.96 0.46
CA ARG A 63 2.74 1.35 -0.96
C ARG A 63 1.52 0.74 -1.65
N LEU A 64 0.53 1.57 -1.96
CA LEU A 64 -0.73 1.17 -2.59
C LEU A 64 -0.71 1.49 -4.08
N THR A 65 -0.91 0.47 -4.93
CA THR A 65 -0.94 0.61 -6.40
C THR A 65 -2.32 0.41 -7.00
N LYS A 66 -3.28 -0.08 -6.20
CA LYS A 66 -4.67 -0.30 -6.61
C LYS A 66 -5.58 0.69 -5.90
N ALA A 67 -6.79 0.90 -6.43
CA ALA A 67 -7.78 1.72 -5.74
C ALA A 67 -8.16 1.11 -4.39
N SER A 68 -8.58 1.94 -3.42
CA SER A 68 -8.95 1.47 -2.07
C SER A 68 -9.99 0.35 -2.11
N ALA A 69 -10.98 0.43 -3.02
CA ALA A 69 -12.01 -0.59 -3.20
C ALA A 69 -11.46 -1.98 -3.57
N ALA A 70 -10.31 -2.05 -4.24
CA ALA A 70 -9.68 -3.32 -4.63
C ALA A 70 -9.08 -4.08 -3.43
N TYR A 71 -8.93 -3.41 -2.28
CA TYR A 71 -8.43 -4.02 -1.05
C TYR A 71 -9.57 -4.53 -0.13
N GLY A 72 -10.84 -4.49 -0.55
CA GLY A 72 -11.95 -5.09 0.19
C GLY A 72 -12.12 -4.62 1.64
N ALA A 73 -12.67 -5.48 2.50
CA ALA A 73 -12.98 -5.17 3.90
C ALA A 73 -11.81 -5.36 4.89
N LYS A 74 -10.64 -5.86 4.45
CA LYS A 74 -9.48 -6.08 5.33
C LYS A 74 -8.63 -4.82 5.39
N THR A 75 -7.85 -4.67 6.47
CA THR A 75 -6.91 -3.54 6.58
C THR A 75 -5.85 -3.61 5.47
N TYR A 76 -5.40 -2.44 5.00
CA TYR A 76 -4.36 -2.33 3.98
C TYR A 76 -3.11 -3.15 4.33
N ALA A 77 -2.73 -3.18 5.62
CA ALA A 77 -1.56 -3.91 6.11
C ALA A 77 -1.68 -5.43 5.88
N VAL A 78 -2.86 -6.00 6.14
CA VAL A 78 -3.12 -7.43 5.95
C VAL A 78 -3.10 -7.79 4.46
N MET A 79 -3.71 -6.96 3.61
CA MET A 79 -3.77 -7.21 2.17
C MET A 79 -2.41 -7.10 1.48
N ASN A 80 -1.61 -6.07 1.81
CA ASN A 80 -0.27 -5.90 1.21
C ASN A 80 0.70 -7.02 1.57
N ARG A 81 0.50 -7.69 2.72
CA ARG A 81 1.34 -8.80 3.16
C ARG A 81 0.68 -10.17 3.00
N ALA A 82 -0.48 -10.27 2.36
CA ALA A 82 -1.26 -11.50 2.29
C ALA A 82 -0.54 -12.71 1.67
N ASN A 83 0.52 -12.48 0.90
CA ASN A 83 1.35 -13.53 0.29
C ASN A 83 2.71 -13.72 0.98
N VAL A 84 2.99 -12.98 2.06
CA VAL A 84 4.25 -13.07 2.79
C VAL A 84 4.14 -14.23 3.79
N SER A 85 4.88 -15.30 3.51
CA SER A 85 5.07 -16.43 4.41
C SER A 85 6.36 -16.24 5.19
N HIS A 86 6.34 -16.50 6.51
CA HIS A 86 7.51 -16.34 7.38
C HIS A 86 8.23 -17.66 7.66
N ASN A 87 7.79 -18.77 7.04
CA ASN A 87 8.27 -20.14 7.35
C ASN A 87 8.31 -20.42 8.86
N VAL A 88 7.29 -19.94 9.56
CA VAL A 88 7.15 -19.98 11.02
C VAL A 88 5.72 -20.42 11.31
N ALA A 89 5.59 -21.52 12.05
CA ALA A 89 4.30 -22.02 12.49
C ALA A 89 3.83 -21.30 13.76
N CYS A 90 2.52 -21.04 13.84
CA CYS A 90 1.88 -20.57 15.07
C CYS A 90 2.03 -21.63 16.18
N SER A 91 2.38 -21.20 17.38
CA SER A 91 2.61 -22.06 18.55
C SER A 91 1.35 -22.81 18.97
N SER A 92 0.17 -22.22 18.73
CA SER A 92 -1.12 -22.79 19.09
C SER A 92 -1.65 -23.75 18.00
N CYS A 93 -1.89 -23.26 16.78
CA CYS A 93 -2.55 -24.06 15.75
C CYS A 93 -1.59 -24.82 14.81
N LYS A 94 -0.28 -24.60 14.93
CA LYS A 94 0.78 -25.20 14.09
C LYS A 94 0.69 -24.92 12.58
N VAL A 95 -0.24 -24.05 12.16
CA VAL A 95 -0.32 -23.57 10.78
C VAL A 95 0.74 -22.50 10.54
N ASN A 96 1.33 -22.49 9.34
CA ASN A 96 2.30 -21.49 8.94
C ASN A 96 1.67 -20.09 8.89
N ILE A 97 2.31 -19.11 9.51
CA ILE A 97 1.81 -17.75 9.60
C ILE A 97 2.02 -17.04 8.26
N VAL A 98 0.93 -16.48 7.74
CA VAL A 98 0.88 -15.71 6.50
C VAL A 98 0.39 -14.30 6.82
N GLY A 99 1.02 -13.27 6.23
CA GLY A 99 0.65 -11.88 6.49
C GLY A 99 1.63 -11.17 7.39
N VAL A 100 1.09 -10.40 8.34
CA VAL A 100 1.87 -9.71 9.37
C VAL A 100 2.18 -10.69 10.49
N LEU A 101 3.46 -10.90 10.77
CA LEU A 101 3.92 -11.62 11.97
C LEU A 101 4.35 -10.58 13.01
N HIS A 102 3.73 -10.60 14.19
CA HIS A 102 4.15 -9.83 15.35
C HIS A 102 4.85 -10.75 16.35
N GLN A 103 6.02 -10.36 16.83
CA GLN A 103 6.77 -11.10 17.85
C GLN A 103 6.79 -10.30 19.15
N CYS A 104 6.40 -10.94 20.26
CA CYS A 104 6.49 -10.34 21.58
C CYS A 104 7.95 -10.19 22.00
N THR A 105 8.35 -8.99 22.42
CA THR A 105 9.72 -8.72 22.89
C THR A 105 10.04 -9.41 24.22
N HIS A 106 9.02 -9.71 25.03
CA HIS A 106 9.19 -10.39 26.32
C HIS A 106 9.09 -11.91 26.21
N CYS A 107 8.44 -12.41 25.16
CA CYS A 107 8.24 -13.84 24.93
C CYS A 107 8.85 -14.21 23.56
N PRO A 108 10.19 -14.23 23.42
CA PRO A 108 10.86 -14.38 22.13
C PRO A 108 10.53 -15.71 21.42
N ASN A 109 10.11 -16.72 22.19
CA ASN A 109 9.81 -18.06 21.70
C ASN A 109 8.32 -18.29 21.39
N ILE A 110 7.44 -17.31 21.64
CA ILE A 110 6.01 -17.44 21.35
C ILE A 110 5.72 -16.81 19.98
N ARG A 111 5.20 -17.63 19.07
CA ARG A 111 4.73 -17.28 17.71
C ARG A 111 3.25 -17.62 17.55
#